data_AF-A0AAC8YRB5-F1
#
_entry.id   AF-A0AAC8YRB5-F1
#
_cell.length_a   1.000
_cell.length_b   1.000
_cell.length_c   1.000
_cell.angle_alpha   90.00
_cell.angle_beta   90.00
_cell.angle_gamma   90.00
#
_symmetry.space_group_name_H-M   'P 1'
#
loop_
_entity.id
_entity.type
_entity.pdbx_description
1 polymer ?
#
loop_
_entity_poly.entity_id
_entity_poly.type
_entity_poly.pdbx_seq_one_letter_code
_entity_poly.pdbx_strand_id
1 'polypeptide(L)'
;MKIYLAGPEVFLPNAREVLDRKIELTRRYGFVPVSPGDLEVPATDTKRAKGLAISSINERLMMSADMIIANLTPFRGIAADIGTAFELGFMCARGCPAYAFSNTVGDHYARVAVLYEGRIEADAQGRPRGPDGLAVEDFEMIDNLMLDGGIEARGGTIVTREVAAEALYTDHQAFEQCLRLAAARFPR
;
A
#
# COMPACT_ATOMS: atom_id res chain seq x y z
N MET A 1 6.91 9.63 -16.65
CA MET A 1 7.29 8.91 -15.42
C MET A 1 6.56 7.58 -15.33
N LYS A 2 7.25 6.56 -14.84
CA LYS A 2 6.73 5.21 -14.57
C LYS A 2 6.27 5.10 -13.11
N ILE A 3 5.06 4.61 -12.89
CA ILE A 3 4.48 4.44 -11.55
C ILE A 3 4.31 2.95 -11.24
N TYR A 4 4.97 2.48 -10.19
CA TYR A 4 4.75 1.16 -9.62
C TYR A 4 3.43 1.12 -8.85
N LEU A 5 2.55 0.18 -9.20
CA LEU A 5 1.21 0.03 -8.64
C LEU A 5 1.22 -1.09 -7.59
N ALA A 6 1.51 -0.74 -6.34
CA ALA A 6 1.59 -1.72 -5.25
C ALA A 6 0.23 -1.91 -4.56
N GLY A 7 -0.04 -3.13 -4.10
CA GLY A 7 -1.27 -3.44 -3.38
C GLY A 7 -1.70 -4.90 -3.44
N PRO A 8 -2.68 -5.29 -2.60
CA PRO A 8 -3.15 -6.67 -2.49
C PRO A 8 -4.07 -7.11 -3.64
N GLU A 9 -4.31 -6.27 -4.66
CA GLU A 9 -5.28 -6.59 -5.72
C GLU A 9 -4.89 -7.83 -6.53
N VAL A 10 -3.62 -8.22 -6.55
CA VAL A 10 -3.13 -9.48 -7.17
C VAL A 10 -3.73 -10.74 -6.53
N PHE A 11 -4.26 -10.65 -5.31
CA PHE A 11 -4.88 -11.77 -4.60
C PHE A 11 -6.40 -11.88 -4.85
N LEU A 12 -7.00 -10.92 -5.55
CA LEU A 12 -8.43 -10.93 -5.83
C LEU A 12 -8.77 -11.98 -6.89
N PRO A 13 -9.97 -12.60 -6.82
CA PRO A 13 -10.42 -13.54 -7.84
C PRO A 13 -10.52 -12.90 -9.24
N ASN A 14 -10.77 -11.59 -9.30
CA ASN A 14 -10.81 -10.79 -10.53
C ASN A 14 -9.60 -9.83 -10.64
N ALA A 15 -8.43 -10.22 -10.13
CA ALA A 15 -7.22 -9.38 -10.10
C ALA A 15 -6.91 -8.66 -11.42
N ARG A 16 -6.99 -9.36 -12.57
CA ARG A 16 -6.69 -8.77 -13.88
C ARG A 16 -7.61 -7.59 -14.22
N GLU A 17 -8.91 -7.73 -13.96
CA GLU A 17 -9.90 -6.67 -14.23
C GLU A 17 -9.59 -5.41 -13.39
N VAL A 18 -9.29 -5.60 -12.10
CA VAL A 18 -8.99 -4.51 -11.16
C VAL A 18 -7.67 -3.82 -11.53
N LEU A 19 -6.64 -4.59 -11.89
CA LEU A 19 -5.35 -4.05 -12.31
C LEU A 19 -5.45 -3.33 -13.67
N ASP A 20 -6.20 -3.86 -14.63
CA ASP A 20 -6.42 -3.21 -15.93
C ASP A 20 -7.07 -1.83 -15.78
N ARG A 21 -8.03 -1.70 -14.85
CA ARG A 21 -8.62 -0.40 -14.51
C ARG A 21 -7.59 0.58 -13.94
N LYS A 22 -6.75 0.15 -13.00
CA LYS A 22 -5.67 0.99 -12.44
C LYS A 22 -4.65 1.40 -13.51
N ILE A 23 -4.27 0.47 -14.39
CA ILE A 23 -3.38 0.69 -15.52
C ILE A 23 -3.96 1.75 -16.46
N GLU A 24 -5.23 1.61 -16.85
CA GLU A 24 -5.91 2.55 -17.74
C GLU A 24 -6.02 3.95 -17.12
N LEU A 25 -6.43 4.04 -15.84
CA LEU A 25 -6.44 5.31 -15.11
C LEU A 25 -5.04 5.95 -15.08
N THR A 26 -4.00 5.17 -14.77
CA THR A 26 -2.61 5.68 -14.73
C THR A 26 -2.20 6.32 -16.07
N ARG A 27 -2.56 5.68 -17.19
CA ARG A 27 -2.30 6.21 -18.54
C ARG A 27 -3.06 7.50 -18.82
N ARG A 28 -4.33 7.61 -18.40
CA ARG A 28 -5.15 8.84 -18.57
C ARG A 28 -4.49 10.05 -17.90
N TYR A 29 -3.87 9.85 -16.74
CA TYR A 29 -3.15 10.91 -16.03
C TYR A 29 -1.73 11.18 -16.59
N GLY A 30 -1.31 10.48 -17.65
CA GLY A 30 -0.03 10.74 -18.34
C GLY A 30 1.16 9.95 -17.84
N PHE A 31 0.93 8.97 -16.98
CA PHE A 31 1.97 8.13 -16.43
C PHE A 31 2.02 6.78 -17.14
N VAL A 32 3.18 6.13 -17.06
CA VAL A 32 3.37 4.76 -17.56
C VAL A 32 3.17 3.81 -16.38
N PRO A 33 2.13 2.96 -16.37
CA PRO A 33 1.94 2.03 -15.28
C PRO A 33 3.00 0.92 -15.30
N VAL A 34 3.45 0.53 -14.12
CA VAL A 34 4.27 -0.66 -13.85
C VAL A 34 3.50 -1.50 -12.84
N SER A 35 2.78 -2.52 -13.31
CA SER A 35 1.95 -3.36 -12.46
C SER A 35 2.66 -4.67 -12.11
N PRO A 36 2.67 -5.09 -10.83
CA PRO A 36 2.93 -6.47 -10.46
C PRO A 36 2.00 -7.41 -11.25
N GLY A 37 2.53 -8.57 -11.66
CA GLY A 37 1.78 -9.58 -12.42
C GLY A 37 1.66 -9.33 -13.94
N ASP A 38 2.21 -8.24 -14.48
CA ASP A 38 2.27 -8.02 -15.93
C ASP A 38 3.33 -8.88 -16.64
N LEU A 39 4.37 -9.31 -15.91
CA LEU A 39 5.44 -10.14 -16.45
C LEU A 39 5.16 -11.62 -16.24
N GLU A 40 5.37 -12.41 -17.29
CA GLU A 40 5.27 -13.86 -17.23
C GLU A 40 6.29 -14.43 -16.24
N VAL A 41 5.81 -15.23 -15.30
CA VAL A 41 6.67 -15.94 -14.36
C VAL A 41 7.22 -17.16 -15.08
N PRO A 42 8.56 -17.32 -15.17
CA PRO A 42 9.14 -18.48 -15.85
C PRO A 42 8.68 -19.78 -15.20
N ALA A 43 8.61 -20.86 -15.99
CA ALA A 43 8.39 -22.19 -15.44
C ALA A 43 9.53 -22.54 -14.46
N THR A 44 9.16 -23.07 -13.29
CA THR A 44 10.11 -23.44 -12.25
C THR A 44 9.77 -24.81 -11.66
N ASP A 45 10.79 -25.57 -11.27
CA ASP A 45 10.61 -26.94 -10.79
C ASP A 45 10.02 -27.04 -9.38
N THR A 46 10.03 -25.97 -8.59
CA THR A 46 9.53 -25.98 -7.20
C THR A 46 8.70 -24.75 -6.87
N LYS A 47 7.78 -24.89 -5.90
CA LYS A 47 6.99 -23.77 -5.36
C LYS A 47 7.88 -22.64 -4.81
N ARG A 48 8.99 -23.00 -4.16
CA ARG A 48 9.96 -22.04 -3.61
C ARG A 48 10.66 -21.26 -4.74
N ALA A 49 11.10 -21.96 -5.78
CA ALA A 49 11.71 -21.32 -6.95
C ALA A 49 10.73 -20.35 -7.64
N LYS A 50 9.45 -20.73 -7.77
CA LYS A 50 8.40 -19.83 -8.28
C LYS A 50 8.28 -18.55 -7.45
N GLY A 51 8.24 -18.66 -6.12
CA GLY A 51 8.17 -17.52 -5.22
C GLY A 51 9.38 -16.58 -5.35
N LEU A 52 10.59 -17.14 -5.43
CA LEU A 52 11.82 -16.37 -5.64
C LEU A 52 11.84 -15.68 -7.01
N ALA A 53 11.35 -16.36 -8.06
CA ALA A 53 11.24 -15.76 -9.38
C ALA A 53 10.28 -14.56 -9.37
N ILE A 54 9.10 -14.69 -8.74
CA ILE A 54 8.14 -13.59 -8.59
C ILE A 54 8.75 -12.42 -7.81
N SER A 55 9.39 -12.69 -6.67
CA SER A 55 10.06 -11.66 -5.86
C SER A 55 11.10 -10.89 -6.68
N SER A 56 11.95 -11.61 -7.42
CA SER A 56 12.98 -11.02 -8.26
C SER A 56 12.39 -10.20 -9.43
N ILE A 57 11.26 -10.64 -9.98
CA ILE A 57 10.50 -9.89 -11.00
C ILE A 57 9.97 -8.58 -10.41
N ASN A 58 9.31 -8.62 -9.24
CA ASN A 58 8.76 -7.43 -8.61
C ASN A 58 9.85 -6.40 -8.26
N GLU A 59 11.01 -6.84 -7.76
CA GLU A 59 12.14 -5.95 -7.53
C GLU A 59 12.63 -5.28 -8.82
N ARG A 60 12.72 -6.02 -9.93
CA ARG A 60 13.06 -5.42 -11.24
C ARG A 60 12.03 -4.40 -11.71
N LEU A 61 10.75 -4.70 -11.50
CA LEU A 61 9.67 -3.77 -11.81
C LEU A 61 9.80 -2.48 -10.99
N MET A 62 9.99 -2.60 -9.67
CA MET A 62 10.24 -1.46 -8.78
C MET A 62 11.46 -0.66 -9.24
N MET A 63 12.61 -1.31 -9.48
CA MET A 63 13.82 -0.65 -9.98
C MET A 63 13.61 0.11 -11.30
N SER A 64 12.66 -0.34 -12.13
CA SER A 64 12.32 0.32 -13.40
C SER A 64 11.37 1.51 -13.26
N ALA A 65 10.74 1.68 -12.09
CA ALA A 65 9.76 2.71 -11.81
C ALA A 65 10.39 3.96 -11.17
N ASP A 66 9.75 5.10 -11.40
CA ASP A 66 10.16 6.41 -10.91
C ASP A 66 9.40 6.83 -9.63
N MET A 67 8.24 6.22 -9.39
CA MET A 67 7.30 6.55 -8.30
C MET A 67 6.52 5.30 -7.89
N ILE A 68 5.95 5.31 -6.69
CA ILE A 68 4.99 4.30 -6.21
C ILE A 68 3.64 4.93 -5.85
N ILE A 69 2.55 4.23 -6.14
CA ILE A 69 1.26 4.40 -5.47
C ILE A 69 0.92 3.08 -4.77
N ALA A 70 0.90 3.08 -3.44
CA ALA A 70 0.64 1.91 -2.61
C ALA A 70 -0.80 1.85 -2.09
N ASN A 71 -1.46 0.71 -2.20
CA ASN A 71 -2.72 0.44 -1.52
C ASN A 71 -2.46 -0.07 -0.10
N LEU A 72 -2.70 0.79 0.90
CA LEU A 72 -2.54 0.51 2.33
C LEU A 72 -3.86 0.13 3.02
N THR A 73 -4.90 -0.19 2.25
CA THR A 73 -6.15 -0.74 2.80
C THR A 73 -5.82 -2.00 3.63
N PRO A 74 -6.31 -2.13 4.87
CA PRO A 74 -6.03 -3.29 5.71
C PRO A 74 -6.33 -4.60 4.98
N PHE A 75 -5.41 -5.57 5.03
CA PHE A 75 -5.53 -6.82 4.29
C PHE A 75 -5.25 -8.04 5.19
N ARG A 76 -6.27 -8.90 5.36
CA ARG A 76 -6.24 -10.08 6.27
C ARG A 76 -5.93 -9.73 7.73
N GLY A 77 -6.28 -8.51 8.16
CA GLY A 77 -6.03 -8.02 9.50
C GLY A 77 -6.24 -6.51 9.56
N ILE A 78 -5.64 -5.88 10.57
CA ILE A 78 -5.74 -4.43 10.82
C ILE A 78 -4.68 -3.61 10.07
N ALA A 79 -3.65 -4.25 9.52
CA ALA A 79 -2.53 -3.58 8.87
C ALA A 79 -2.59 -3.75 7.35
N ALA A 80 -1.88 -2.87 6.64
CA ALA A 80 -1.62 -3.00 5.21
C ALA A 80 -0.98 -4.36 4.87
N ASP A 81 -1.11 -4.77 3.61
CA ASP A 81 -0.42 -5.96 3.10
C ASP A 81 1.11 -5.85 3.28
N ILE A 82 1.72 -6.88 3.87
CA ILE A 82 3.16 -6.89 4.18
C ILE A 82 4.03 -6.84 2.92
N GLY A 83 3.55 -7.41 1.80
CA GLY A 83 4.23 -7.31 0.50
C GLY A 83 4.27 -5.87 0.01
N THR A 84 3.13 -5.19 0.06
CA THR A 84 2.99 -3.77 -0.27
C THR A 84 3.84 -2.88 0.64
N ALA A 85 3.91 -3.17 1.95
CA ALA A 85 4.78 -2.46 2.88
C ALA A 85 6.28 -2.61 2.53
N PHE A 86 6.71 -3.81 2.15
CA PHE A 86 8.08 -4.04 1.64
C PHE A 86 8.35 -3.23 0.38
N GLU A 87 7.42 -3.25 -0.58
CA GLU A 87 7.54 -2.53 -1.85
C GLU A 87 7.60 -1.01 -1.64
N LEU A 88 6.78 -0.47 -0.74
CA LEU A 88 6.82 0.94 -0.34
C LEU A 88 8.17 1.30 0.30
N GLY A 89 8.63 0.50 1.26
CA GLY A 89 9.94 0.70 1.90
C GLY A 89 11.09 0.68 0.88
N PHE A 90 11.08 -0.27 -0.06
CA PHE A 90 12.07 -0.37 -1.14
C PHE A 90 12.09 0.90 -2.01
N MET A 91 10.91 1.39 -2.41
CA MET A 91 10.78 2.59 -3.23
C MET A 91 11.17 3.86 -2.47
N CYS A 92 10.82 3.97 -1.18
CA CYS A 92 11.26 5.07 -0.32
C CYS A 92 12.78 5.08 -0.13
N ALA A 93 13.41 3.93 0.05
CA ALA A 93 14.87 3.82 0.16
C ALA A 93 15.59 4.26 -1.12
N ARG A 94 14.97 4.07 -2.29
CA ARG A 94 15.45 4.60 -3.57
C ARG A 94 15.24 6.11 -3.73
N GLY A 95 14.58 6.77 -2.79
CA GLY A 95 14.25 8.20 -2.86
C GLY A 95 13.13 8.52 -3.85
N CYS A 96 12.38 7.52 -4.31
CA CYS A 96 11.27 7.73 -5.23
C CYS A 96 10.13 8.48 -4.52
N PRO A 97 9.45 9.43 -5.19
CA PRO A 97 8.16 9.92 -4.73
C PRO A 97 7.22 8.76 -4.42
N ALA A 98 6.53 8.85 -3.28
CA ALA A 98 5.63 7.82 -2.81
C ALA A 98 4.27 8.45 -2.54
N TYR A 99 3.20 7.81 -2.99
CA TYR A 99 1.84 8.13 -2.59
C TYR A 99 1.19 6.84 -2.12
N ALA A 100 0.12 6.97 -1.34
CA ALA A 100 -0.67 5.82 -0.98
C ALA A 100 -2.14 6.18 -0.85
N PHE A 101 -2.95 5.14 -0.79
CA PHE A 101 -4.35 5.28 -0.43
C PHE A 101 -4.78 4.15 0.49
N SER A 102 -5.84 4.39 1.25
CA SER A 102 -6.56 3.38 2.01
C SER A 102 -8.06 3.58 1.80
N ASN A 103 -8.77 2.51 1.49
CA ASN A 103 -10.23 2.48 1.38
C ASN A 103 -10.89 2.18 2.74
N THR A 104 -10.20 2.52 3.84
CA THR A 104 -10.73 2.48 5.19
C THR A 104 -10.32 3.76 5.90
N VAL A 105 -11.24 4.34 6.68
CA VAL A 105 -10.92 5.48 7.55
C VAL A 105 -10.53 5.02 8.96
N GLY A 106 -9.88 5.92 9.70
CA GLY A 106 -9.37 5.65 11.05
C GLY A 106 -7.89 5.30 11.04
N ASP A 107 -7.20 5.76 12.08
CA ASP A 107 -5.78 5.50 12.31
C ASP A 107 -5.51 4.05 12.75
N HIS A 108 -4.23 3.70 12.84
CA HIS A 108 -3.79 2.39 13.31
C HIS A 108 -4.27 2.10 14.74
N TYR A 109 -4.21 3.09 15.63
CA TYR A 109 -4.60 2.97 17.02
C TYR A 109 -6.06 2.55 17.17
N ALA A 110 -6.97 3.22 16.47
CA ALA A 110 -8.39 2.91 16.48
C ALA A 110 -8.67 1.47 16.02
N ARG A 111 -7.94 0.99 15.01
CA ARG A 111 -8.08 -0.40 14.54
C ARG A 111 -7.54 -1.41 15.54
N VAL A 112 -6.42 -1.11 16.22
CA VAL A 112 -5.91 -1.94 17.32
C VAL A 112 -6.88 -1.95 18.51
N ALA A 113 -7.48 -0.80 18.84
CA ALA A 113 -8.49 -0.69 19.88
C ALA A 113 -9.70 -1.58 19.58
N VAL A 114 -10.18 -1.62 18.33
CA VAL A 114 -11.24 -2.55 17.92
C VAL A 114 -10.79 -4.01 18.06
N LEU A 115 -9.58 -4.36 17.61
CA LEU A 115 -9.03 -5.72 17.72
C LEU A 115 -8.95 -6.19 19.19
N TYR A 116 -8.59 -5.30 20.10
CA TYR A 116 -8.51 -5.60 21.53
C TYR A 116 -9.80 -5.33 22.30
N GLU A 117 -10.91 -5.02 21.62
CA GLU A 117 -12.21 -4.69 22.24
C GLU A 117 -12.09 -3.56 23.28
N GLY A 118 -11.25 -2.56 23.00
CA GLY A 118 -10.99 -1.42 23.86
C GLY A 118 -10.05 -1.69 25.05
N ARG A 119 -9.50 -2.91 25.18
CA ARG A 119 -8.56 -3.27 26.26
C ARG A 119 -7.15 -2.73 26.01
N ILE A 120 -7.02 -1.41 25.93
CA ILE A 120 -5.74 -0.72 25.87
C ILE A 120 -5.55 0.09 27.15
N GLU A 121 -4.44 -0.17 27.84
CA GLU A 121 -4.12 0.49 29.11
C GLU A 121 -2.74 1.15 29.03
N ALA A 122 -2.57 2.27 29.72
CA ALA A 122 -1.28 2.93 29.82
C ALA A 122 -0.37 2.17 30.80
N ASP A 123 0.89 1.92 30.41
CA ASP A 123 1.90 1.39 31.31
C ASP A 123 2.38 2.43 32.34
N ALA A 124 3.31 2.04 33.22
CA ALA A 124 3.86 2.94 34.24
C ALA A 124 4.58 4.18 33.67
N GLN A 125 4.87 4.22 32.37
CA GLN A 125 5.45 5.36 31.66
C GLN A 125 4.43 6.10 30.79
N GLY A 126 3.14 5.76 30.90
CA GLY A 126 2.06 6.38 30.14
C GLY A 126 1.91 5.85 28.71
N ARG A 127 2.62 4.79 28.32
CA ARG A 127 2.55 4.25 26.95
C ARG A 127 1.36 3.31 26.81
N PRO A 128 0.50 3.46 25.78
CA PRO A 128 -0.61 2.56 25.56
C PRO A 128 -0.09 1.14 25.24
N ARG A 129 -0.66 0.15 25.91
CA ARG A 129 -0.36 -1.27 25.71
C ARG A 129 -1.63 -2.09 25.51
N GLY A 130 -1.54 -3.04 24.59
CA GLY A 130 -2.56 -4.07 24.44
C GLY A 130 -2.53 -5.09 25.59
N PRO A 131 -3.52 -6.01 25.64
CA PRO A 131 -3.57 -7.08 26.62
C PRO A 131 -2.45 -8.12 26.44
N ASP A 132 -1.73 -8.07 25.32
CA ASP A 132 -0.50 -8.83 25.06
C ASP A 132 0.76 -8.18 25.65
N GLY A 133 0.62 -7.01 26.27
CA GLY A 133 1.72 -6.24 26.86
C GLY A 133 2.59 -5.51 25.84
N LEU A 134 2.24 -5.54 24.54
CA LEU A 134 2.96 -4.82 23.49
C LEU A 134 2.50 -3.36 23.44
N ALA A 135 3.42 -2.45 23.12
CA ALA A 135 3.08 -1.04 22.94
C ALA A 135 2.26 -0.86 21.66
N VAL A 136 1.27 0.03 21.71
CA VAL A 136 0.44 0.40 20.56
C VAL A 136 0.90 1.76 20.05
N GLU A 137 1.06 1.91 18.74
CA GLU A 137 1.32 3.22 18.14
C GLU A 137 0.06 4.08 18.19
N ASP A 138 0.19 5.29 18.74
CA ASP A 138 -0.89 6.28 18.87
C ASP A 138 -0.38 7.64 18.38
N PHE A 139 -0.22 7.75 17.06
CA PHE A 139 0.39 8.89 16.38
C PHE A 139 -0.52 9.54 15.35
N GLU A 140 -1.83 9.22 15.38
CA GLU A 140 -2.83 9.69 14.39
C GLU A 140 -2.46 9.32 12.93
N MET A 141 -1.63 8.28 12.76
CA MET A 141 -1.15 7.78 11.46
C MET A 141 -2.01 6.61 10.98
N ILE A 142 -2.18 6.50 9.66
CA ILE A 142 -3.16 5.54 9.11
C ILE A 142 -2.73 4.09 9.31
N ASP A 143 -1.44 3.80 9.42
CA ASP A 143 -0.88 2.47 9.67
C ASP A 143 0.43 2.65 10.46
N ASN A 144 1.31 1.64 10.50
CA ASN A 144 2.61 1.76 11.17
C ASN A 144 3.36 3.03 10.74
N LEU A 145 3.94 3.75 11.70
CA LEU A 145 4.57 5.06 11.50
C LEU A 145 5.59 5.11 10.34
N MET A 146 6.24 3.97 10.05
CA MET A 146 7.24 3.89 8.98
C MET A 146 6.63 4.05 7.59
N LEU A 147 5.34 3.72 7.42
CA LEU A 147 4.62 3.87 6.15
C LEU A 147 4.22 5.33 5.94
N ASP A 148 3.60 5.95 6.94
CA ASP A 148 3.17 7.36 6.88
C ASP A 148 4.38 8.30 6.77
N GLY A 149 5.35 8.19 7.68
CA GLY A 149 6.60 8.95 7.59
C GLY A 149 7.42 8.59 6.34
N GLY A 150 7.28 7.34 5.87
CA GLY A 150 7.73 6.83 4.59
C GLY A 150 7.27 7.71 3.43
N ILE A 151 5.99 8.01 3.38
CA ILE A 151 5.35 8.76 2.29
C ILE A 151 5.60 10.26 2.43
N GLU A 152 5.44 10.81 3.64
CA GLU A 152 5.56 12.24 3.90
C GLU A 152 6.96 12.76 3.57
N ALA A 153 8.02 12.08 4.00
CA ALA A 153 9.39 12.53 3.73
C ALA A 153 9.81 12.39 2.24
N ARG A 154 8.96 11.82 1.39
CA ARG A 154 9.09 11.79 -0.09
C ARG A 154 8.19 12.85 -0.76
N GLY A 155 7.57 13.74 0.04
CA GLY A 155 6.60 14.75 -0.37
C GLY A 155 5.29 14.14 -0.87
N GLY A 156 4.99 12.93 -0.42
CA GLY A 156 3.82 12.18 -0.77
C GLY A 156 2.56 12.59 -0.02
N THR A 157 1.46 11.93 -0.34
CA THR A 157 0.22 12.05 0.43
C THR A 157 -0.47 10.69 0.49
N ILE A 158 -1.15 10.45 1.61
CA ILE A 158 -2.04 9.32 1.81
C ILE A 158 -3.47 9.80 1.61
N VAL A 159 -4.20 9.18 0.70
CA VAL A 159 -5.63 9.47 0.50
C VAL A 159 -6.45 8.38 1.19
N THR A 160 -7.23 8.76 2.21
CA THR A 160 -8.17 7.84 2.86
C THR A 160 -9.58 8.05 2.34
N ARG A 161 -10.35 6.96 2.30
CA ARG A 161 -11.75 7.00 1.87
C ARG A 161 -12.54 5.88 2.54
N GLU A 162 -13.73 6.22 3.02
CA GLU A 162 -14.69 5.21 3.44
C GLU A 162 -15.41 4.65 2.21
N VAL A 163 -15.46 3.32 2.08
CA VAL A 163 -16.17 2.63 1.00
C VAL A 163 -16.91 1.41 1.57
N ALA A 164 -17.87 0.87 0.83
CA ALA A 164 -18.55 -0.35 1.24
C ALA A 164 -17.57 -1.53 1.35
N ALA A 165 -17.82 -2.46 2.28
CA ALA A 165 -16.91 -3.58 2.56
C ALA A 165 -16.58 -4.43 1.33
N GLU A 166 -17.57 -4.65 0.46
CA GLU A 166 -17.44 -5.37 -0.81
C GLU A 166 -16.60 -4.61 -1.86
N ALA A 167 -16.40 -3.31 -1.66
CA ALA A 167 -15.69 -2.42 -2.56
C ALA A 167 -14.26 -2.05 -2.08
N LEU A 168 -13.81 -2.56 -0.92
CA LEU A 168 -12.53 -2.21 -0.29
C LEU A 168 -11.34 -2.29 -1.26
N TYR A 169 -11.31 -3.29 -2.15
CA TYR A 169 -10.21 -3.47 -3.10
C TYR A 169 -10.60 -3.23 -4.56
N THR A 170 -11.82 -2.75 -4.83
CA THR A 170 -12.34 -2.52 -6.19
C THR A 170 -12.78 -1.07 -6.44
N ASP A 171 -13.00 -0.25 -5.41
CA ASP A 171 -13.16 1.20 -5.58
C ASP A 171 -11.80 1.86 -5.88
N HIS A 172 -11.76 2.61 -6.98
CA HIS A 172 -10.54 3.25 -7.48
C HIS A 172 -10.47 4.76 -7.22
N GLN A 173 -11.43 5.36 -6.50
CA GLN A 173 -11.50 6.82 -6.39
C GLN A 173 -10.36 7.39 -5.54
N ALA A 174 -9.96 6.72 -4.47
CA ALA A 174 -8.80 7.12 -3.67
C ALA A 174 -7.49 6.96 -4.47
N PHE A 175 -7.35 5.86 -5.21
CA PHE A 175 -6.25 5.65 -6.15
C PHE A 175 -6.18 6.75 -7.23
N GLU A 176 -7.32 7.11 -7.83
CA GLU A 176 -7.40 8.17 -8.83
C GLU A 176 -7.07 9.55 -8.25
N GLN A 177 -7.45 9.82 -7.00
CA GLN A 177 -7.04 11.03 -6.30
C GLN A 177 -5.51 11.08 -6.12
N CYS A 178 -4.84 9.97 -5.82
CA CYS A 178 -3.38 9.92 -5.79
C CYS A 178 -2.77 10.25 -7.17
N LEU A 179 -3.33 9.70 -8.26
CA LEU A 179 -2.90 10.04 -9.62
C LEU A 179 -3.05 11.53 -9.93
N ARG A 180 -4.17 12.13 -9.49
CA ARG A 180 -4.44 13.57 -9.67
C ARG A 180 -3.41 14.43 -8.92
N LEU A 181 -3.13 14.11 -7.67
CA LEU A 181 -2.11 14.80 -6.86
C LEU A 181 -0.72 14.66 -7.49
N ALA A 182 -0.36 13.45 -7.93
CA ALA A 182 0.90 13.20 -8.61
C ALA A 182 1.00 14.00 -9.92
N ALA A 183 -0.05 14.02 -10.75
CA ALA A 183 -0.07 14.77 -12.02
C ALA A 183 0.04 16.29 -11.82
N ALA A 184 -0.54 16.83 -10.74
CA ALA A 184 -0.41 18.24 -10.39
C ALA A 184 1.04 18.61 -10.02
N ARG A 185 1.76 17.70 -9.34
CA ARG A 185 3.16 17.91 -8.93
C ARG A 185 4.16 17.63 -10.05
N PHE A 186 3.87 16.66 -10.91
CA PHE A 186 4.73 16.20 -12.00
C PHE A 186 3.99 16.33 -13.35
N PRO A 187 3.77 17.56 -13.83
CA PRO A 187 3.10 17.79 -15.11
C PRO A 187 3.91 17.18 -16.27
N ARG A 188 3.20 16.87 -17.36
CA ARG A 188 3.78 16.30 -18.59
C ARG A 188 4.77 17.24 -19.27
#